data_AF-A0A9D6M4Z3-F1
#
_entry.id   AF-A0A9D6M4Z3-F1
#
_cell.length_a   1.000
_cell.length_b   1.000
_cell.length_c   1.000
_cell.angle_alpha   90.00
_cell.angle_beta   90.00
_cell.angle_gamma   90.00
#
_symmetry.space_group_name_H-M   'P 1'
#
loop_
_entity.id
_entity.type
_entity.pdbx_description
1 polymer ?
#
loop_
_entity_poly.entity_id
_entity_poly.type
_entity_poly.pdbx_seq_one_letter_code
_entity_poly.pdbx_strand_id
1 'polypeptide(L)'
;HLLYTHGHAAVTSPVNEFTPDGLPKLLTKDIPSTGVIPITRPEIYFGEESTSYIFVKSREKEFDYPKGDENSFNTYEGTGGVPIGTFFDRVMFALRFGDINILLSDSLTPDSRVLFNRKIQTRVARIAPFLRFDKDPYSVIVDGKIFWLQDAYTFTDRFPYSEPYETGLNYIRNSVKIVIDAYNGTTIFYAIDPNEPLFKTYGNIFPGLWRSFDQMPAALKDHLRYPEGLFSIQAAMYRTYHMQDPQVFYNREDLWAIPNEAVEGQSQQMEPYYVIMRLPGETKEEFMLMLPFTAARRQNMVAWFSVKSDGADYGKQLVYRFPKDKLVYGPEQIHARLNQDPVISSELTLINQRGSRVLWGNLLVIPIEKSFLYVQPLYLLAEQGQIPQLKRVVVATANSLTMQPSLGEALAAVFTGAVVTTPPAPPTTGTPATSTAIANLVNDAVTHYNKAQDALKTWKRSKRI
;
A
#
# COMPACT_ATOMS: atom_id res chain seq x y z
N HIS A 1 -15.76 24.23 -13.91
CA HIS A 1 -15.56 23.15 -14.90
C HIS A 1 -14.49 23.44 -15.97
N LEU A 2 -13.85 24.63 -15.98
CA LEU A 2 -12.85 25.03 -16.99
C LEU A 2 -11.48 25.39 -16.40
N LEU A 3 -11.44 26.01 -15.21
CA LEU A 3 -10.18 26.47 -14.58
C LEU A 3 -9.51 25.37 -13.74
N TYR A 4 -10.22 24.87 -12.72
CA TYR A 4 -9.75 23.75 -11.89
C TYR A 4 -10.25 22.44 -12.49
N THR A 5 -9.40 21.81 -13.30
CA THR A 5 -9.78 20.63 -14.08
C THR A 5 -9.10 19.37 -13.57
N HIS A 6 -7.87 19.44 -13.07
CA HIS A 6 -7.06 18.27 -12.74
C HIS A 6 -6.41 18.40 -11.36
N GLY A 7 -6.04 17.26 -10.77
CA GLY A 7 -5.06 17.23 -9.68
C GLY A 7 -3.65 17.30 -10.25
N HIS A 8 -2.64 17.60 -9.44
CA HIS A 8 -1.28 17.78 -9.94
C HIS A 8 -0.27 17.13 -9.00
N ALA A 9 0.77 16.54 -9.59
CA ALA A 9 1.92 15.90 -8.95
C ALA A 9 1.60 14.57 -8.24
N ALA A 10 2.67 13.90 -7.81
CA ALA A 10 2.61 12.76 -6.91
C ALA A 10 3.75 12.86 -5.88
N VAL A 11 3.54 12.24 -4.73
CA VAL A 11 4.52 12.16 -3.66
C VAL A 11 4.88 10.70 -3.42
N THR A 12 6.16 10.39 -3.28
CA THR A 12 6.63 9.03 -3.00
C THR A 12 7.56 9.04 -1.81
N SER A 13 7.45 8.03 -0.93
CA SER A 13 8.29 7.89 0.26
C SER A 13 8.68 6.42 0.46
N PRO A 14 9.90 6.10 0.94
CA PRO A 14 10.23 4.76 1.37
C PRO A 14 9.40 4.40 2.61
N VAL A 15 8.98 3.15 2.73
CA VAL A 15 8.11 2.69 3.83
C VAL A 15 8.77 2.74 5.22
N ASN A 16 10.09 2.88 5.29
CA ASN A 16 10.90 2.76 6.51
C ASN A 16 11.75 4.00 6.84
N GLU A 17 11.64 5.10 6.08
CA GLU A 17 12.49 6.29 6.27
C GLU A 17 11.69 7.54 6.67
N PHE A 18 12.12 8.17 7.76
CA PHE A 18 11.52 9.38 8.31
C PHE A 18 12.59 10.45 8.57
N THR A 19 12.19 11.72 8.52
CA THR A 19 13.04 12.84 8.94
C THR A 19 13.18 12.87 10.46
N PRO A 20 14.18 13.59 11.01
CA PRO A 20 14.32 13.77 12.46
C PRO A 20 13.06 14.36 13.14
N ASP A 21 12.25 15.12 12.42
CA ASP A 21 11.00 15.70 12.93
C ASP A 21 9.83 14.69 12.95
N GLY A 22 10.01 13.50 12.38
CA GLY A 22 8.99 12.46 12.28
C GLY A 22 8.14 12.51 11.01
N LEU A 23 8.52 13.31 10.01
CA LEU A 23 7.82 13.37 8.73
C LEU A 23 8.35 12.28 7.78
N PRO A 24 7.54 11.75 6.86
CA PRO A 24 8.04 10.79 5.87
C PRO A 24 9.16 11.40 5.02
N LYS A 25 10.22 10.64 4.76
CA LYS A 25 11.26 11.10 3.83
C LYS A 25 10.74 11.00 2.41
N LEU A 26 10.57 12.15 1.75
CA LEU A 26 10.01 12.18 0.39
C LEU A 26 11.11 11.99 -0.66
N LEU A 27 10.96 10.99 -1.53
CA LEU A 27 11.82 10.77 -2.70
C LEU A 27 11.41 11.64 -3.88
N THR A 28 10.11 11.89 -4.03
CA THR A 28 9.51 12.81 -5.00
C THR A 28 8.50 13.66 -4.25
N LYS A 29 8.56 14.97 -4.44
CA LYS A 29 7.81 15.99 -3.69
C LYS A 29 7.64 17.28 -4.47
N ASP A 30 6.96 18.23 -3.85
CA ASP A 30 6.73 19.60 -4.32
C ASP A 30 5.88 19.69 -5.60
N ILE A 31 5.44 20.91 -5.88
CA ILE A 31 4.72 21.28 -7.09
C ILE A 31 5.42 22.51 -7.67
N PRO A 32 6.10 22.42 -8.82
CA PRO A 32 6.24 21.24 -9.70
C PRO A 32 7.06 20.11 -9.05
N SER A 33 6.83 18.88 -9.49
CA SER A 33 7.46 17.70 -8.88
C SER A 33 8.97 17.70 -9.06
N THR A 34 9.69 17.54 -7.95
CA THR A 34 11.14 17.37 -7.89
C THR A 34 11.47 16.08 -7.13
N GLY A 35 12.60 15.44 -7.45
CA GLY A 35 13.02 14.24 -6.73
C GLY A 35 13.76 13.21 -7.57
N VAL A 36 13.88 12.01 -6.99
CA VAL A 36 14.58 10.86 -7.57
C VAL A 36 13.76 10.21 -8.68
N ILE A 37 12.43 10.16 -8.52
CA ILE A 37 11.52 9.60 -9.52
C ILE A 37 10.97 10.76 -10.34
N PRO A 38 11.43 10.93 -11.61
CA PRO A 38 10.98 12.04 -12.44
C PRO A 38 9.52 11.85 -12.85
N ILE A 39 8.75 12.94 -12.84
CA ILE A 39 7.38 12.98 -13.36
C ILE A 39 7.33 14.04 -14.46
N THR A 40 7.15 13.59 -15.69
CA THR A 40 7.08 14.47 -16.88
C THR A 40 5.66 14.87 -17.23
N ARG A 41 4.66 14.09 -16.78
CA ARG A 41 3.23 14.41 -16.89
C ARG A 41 2.56 14.30 -15.52
N PRO A 42 2.66 15.36 -14.68
CA PRO A 42 2.12 15.38 -13.33
C PRO A 42 0.61 15.56 -13.25
N GLU A 43 -0.07 15.87 -14.35
CA GLU A 43 -1.48 16.24 -14.36
C GLU A 43 -2.40 15.00 -14.28
N ILE A 44 -3.28 15.00 -13.28
CA ILE A 44 -4.22 13.91 -12.96
C ILE A 44 -5.64 14.37 -13.33
N TYR A 45 -6.04 14.06 -14.56
CA TYR A 45 -7.41 14.28 -15.03
C TYR A 45 -8.36 13.15 -14.61
N PHE A 46 -7.85 11.95 -14.36
CA PHE A 46 -8.60 10.78 -13.92
C PHE A 46 -8.00 10.28 -12.61
N GLY A 47 -8.80 10.23 -11.57
CA GLY A 47 -8.36 9.87 -10.21
C GLY A 47 -9.56 9.59 -9.31
N GLU A 48 -9.32 9.29 -8.04
CA GLU A 48 -10.37 8.78 -7.14
C GLU A 48 -11.41 9.83 -6.72
N GLU A 49 -11.00 11.10 -6.67
CA GLU A 49 -11.85 12.24 -6.29
C GLU A 49 -12.39 13.04 -7.49
N SER A 50 -12.11 12.60 -8.72
CA SER A 50 -12.54 13.26 -9.95
C SER A 50 -14.01 12.95 -10.29
N THR A 51 -14.95 13.49 -9.52
CA THR A 51 -16.39 13.15 -9.60
C THR A 51 -17.17 13.95 -10.64
N SER A 52 -16.79 15.19 -10.91
CA SER A 52 -17.49 16.09 -11.84
C SER A 52 -16.96 16.02 -13.26
N TYR A 53 -17.82 16.38 -14.22
CA TYR A 53 -17.39 16.60 -15.61
C TYR A 53 -16.60 17.90 -15.72
N ILE A 54 -15.70 17.97 -16.69
CA ILE A 54 -14.90 19.16 -17.01
C ILE A 54 -14.80 19.31 -18.51
N PHE A 55 -14.51 20.53 -18.97
CA PHE A 55 -14.09 20.73 -20.35
C PHE A 55 -12.62 21.10 -20.40
N VAL A 56 -11.96 20.56 -21.40
CA VAL A 56 -10.55 20.77 -21.70
C VAL A 56 -10.40 21.24 -23.13
N LYS A 57 -9.23 21.76 -23.50
CA LYS A 57 -9.01 22.41 -24.81
C LYS A 57 -10.01 23.55 -25.05
N SER A 58 -10.28 24.32 -23.99
CA SER A 58 -11.10 25.53 -24.04
C SER A 58 -10.24 26.76 -24.35
N ARG A 59 -10.85 27.93 -24.56
CA ARG A 59 -10.12 29.20 -24.65
C ARG A 59 -9.49 29.62 -23.32
N GLU A 60 -10.10 29.20 -22.21
CA GLU A 60 -9.53 29.40 -20.88
C GLU A 60 -8.41 28.38 -20.66
N LYS A 61 -7.28 28.86 -20.12
CA LYS A 61 -6.22 27.97 -19.65
C LYS A 61 -6.61 27.34 -18.32
N GLU A 62 -6.09 26.15 -18.09
CA GLU A 62 -6.34 25.33 -16.92
C GLU A 62 -5.30 25.68 -15.85
N PHE A 63 -5.74 25.83 -14.60
CA PHE A 63 -4.84 26.15 -13.49
C PHE A 63 -4.05 24.89 -13.09
N ASP A 64 -2.72 25.03 -13.00
CA ASP A 64 -1.84 23.97 -12.50
C ASP A 64 -1.51 24.20 -11.01
N TYR A 65 -0.77 25.26 -10.72
CA TYR A 65 -0.25 25.55 -9.38
C TYR A 65 0.18 27.02 -9.21
N PRO A 66 0.21 27.54 -7.97
CA PRO A 66 0.72 28.87 -7.70
C PRO A 66 2.25 28.91 -7.82
N LYS A 67 2.78 29.93 -8.49
CA LYS A 67 4.22 30.13 -8.73
C LYS A 67 4.64 31.53 -8.26
N GLY A 68 4.93 31.64 -6.96
CA GLY A 68 5.21 32.94 -6.34
C GLY A 68 3.94 33.79 -6.27
N ASP A 69 4.01 35.03 -6.77
CA ASP A 69 2.85 35.92 -6.90
C ASP A 69 2.04 35.68 -8.19
N GLU A 70 2.52 34.80 -9.07
CA GLU A 70 1.86 34.41 -10.32
C GLU A 70 1.22 33.01 -10.22
N ASN A 71 0.37 32.67 -11.18
CA ASN A 71 -0.20 31.34 -11.32
C ASN A 71 0.36 30.65 -12.58
N SER A 72 0.72 29.37 -12.48
CA SER A 72 1.02 28.54 -13.64
C SER A 72 -0.26 27.99 -14.23
N PHE A 73 -0.35 28.04 -15.55
CA PHE A 73 -1.48 27.51 -16.30
C PHE A 73 -0.99 26.64 -17.45
N ASN A 74 -1.81 25.65 -17.80
CA ASN A 74 -1.56 24.73 -18.88
C ASN A 74 -2.79 24.60 -19.77
N THR A 75 -2.65 23.87 -20.87
CA THR A 75 -3.75 23.48 -21.74
C THR A 75 -3.62 22.01 -22.03
N TYR A 76 -4.69 21.25 -21.79
CA TYR A 76 -4.70 19.83 -22.05
C TYR A 76 -4.29 19.48 -23.49
N GLU A 77 -3.20 18.73 -23.62
CA GLU A 77 -2.67 18.32 -24.93
C GLU A 77 -3.22 16.94 -25.35
N GLY A 78 -3.83 16.22 -24.42
CA GLY A 78 -4.24 14.82 -24.59
C GLY A 78 -5.42 14.58 -25.54
N THR A 79 -5.79 13.30 -25.63
CA THR A 79 -6.85 12.82 -26.53
C THR A 79 -8.05 12.24 -25.78
N GLY A 80 -8.03 12.29 -24.45
CA GLY A 80 -9.13 11.83 -23.61
C GLY A 80 -10.42 12.62 -23.84
N GLY A 81 -11.54 12.02 -23.42
CA GLY A 81 -12.85 12.67 -23.45
C GLY A 81 -13.54 12.66 -24.81
N VAL A 82 -14.76 13.19 -24.82
CA VAL A 82 -15.60 13.24 -26.02
C VAL A 82 -15.54 14.65 -26.62
N PRO A 83 -15.24 14.80 -27.92
CA PRO A 83 -15.32 16.10 -28.58
C PRO A 83 -16.70 16.71 -28.45
N ILE A 84 -16.78 18.01 -28.18
CA ILE A 84 -18.05 18.75 -28.16
C ILE A 84 -18.34 19.45 -29.48
N GLY A 85 -17.40 19.39 -30.44
CA GLY A 85 -17.53 19.64 -31.87
C GLY A 85 -18.64 20.59 -32.30
N THR A 86 -19.85 20.04 -32.42
CA THR A 86 -21.00 20.71 -33.03
C THR A 86 -21.96 21.33 -32.01
N PHE A 87 -22.78 22.27 -32.46
CA PHE A 87 -23.86 22.82 -31.63
C PHE A 87 -24.81 21.72 -31.12
N PHE A 88 -25.08 20.69 -31.94
CA PHE A 88 -25.93 19.57 -31.53
C PHE A 88 -25.29 18.78 -30.38
N ASP A 89 -23.99 18.48 -30.44
CA ASP A 89 -23.28 17.80 -29.35
C ASP A 89 -23.35 18.61 -28.05
N ARG A 90 -23.22 19.94 -28.15
CA ARG A 90 -23.38 20.85 -27.00
C ARG A 90 -24.80 20.79 -26.42
N VAL A 91 -25.84 20.71 -27.24
CA VAL A 91 -27.24 20.54 -26.76
C VAL A 91 -27.37 19.21 -26.02
N MET A 92 -26.84 18.12 -26.59
CA MET A 92 -26.89 16.81 -25.97
C MET A 92 -26.15 16.78 -24.63
N PHE A 93 -24.99 17.43 -24.52
CA PHE A 93 -24.27 17.55 -23.26
C PHE A 93 -24.97 18.48 -22.27
N ALA A 94 -25.55 19.59 -22.72
CA ALA A 94 -26.37 20.48 -21.89
C ALA A 94 -27.56 19.75 -21.26
N LEU A 95 -28.25 18.91 -22.04
CA LEU A 95 -29.34 18.06 -21.54
C LEU A 95 -28.83 16.98 -20.59
N ARG A 96 -27.73 16.29 -20.94
CA ARG A 96 -27.15 15.21 -20.13
C ARG A 96 -26.68 15.69 -18.75
N PHE A 97 -26.05 16.87 -18.69
CA PHE A 97 -25.49 17.42 -17.47
C PHE A 97 -26.41 18.44 -16.78
N GLY A 98 -27.53 18.81 -17.41
CA GLY A 98 -28.45 19.82 -16.90
C GLY A 98 -27.83 21.22 -16.81
N ASP A 99 -26.88 21.55 -17.69
CA ASP A 99 -26.15 22.82 -17.67
C ASP A 99 -26.26 23.56 -19.01
N ILE A 100 -27.08 24.61 -19.02
CA ILE A 100 -27.29 25.45 -20.20
C ILE A 100 -26.05 26.28 -20.56
N ASN A 101 -25.12 26.50 -19.62
CA ASN A 101 -23.90 27.25 -19.89
C ASN A 101 -23.01 26.56 -20.93
N ILE A 102 -23.18 25.25 -21.15
CA ILE A 102 -22.51 24.50 -22.21
C ILE A 102 -22.87 25.05 -23.61
N LEU A 103 -24.07 25.59 -23.77
CA LEU A 103 -24.53 26.21 -25.02
C LEU A 103 -24.09 27.67 -25.15
N LEU A 104 -24.08 28.39 -24.03
CA LEU A 104 -23.90 29.84 -23.99
C LEU A 104 -22.43 30.27 -23.80
N SER A 105 -21.54 29.36 -23.38
CA SER A 105 -20.16 29.70 -23.07
C SER A 105 -19.32 29.91 -24.32
N ASP A 106 -18.79 31.12 -24.46
CA ASP A 106 -17.82 31.50 -25.51
C ASP A 106 -16.42 30.90 -25.29
N SER A 107 -16.16 30.34 -24.11
CA SER A 107 -14.89 29.69 -23.80
C SER A 107 -14.76 28.32 -24.47
N LEU A 108 -15.88 27.70 -24.86
CA LEU A 108 -15.90 26.41 -25.53
C LEU A 108 -15.66 26.56 -27.04
N THR A 109 -14.72 25.80 -27.59
CA THR A 109 -14.38 25.76 -29.02
C THR A 109 -14.88 24.44 -29.65
N PRO A 110 -14.83 24.30 -30.99
CA PRO A 110 -15.10 23.01 -31.64
C PRO A 110 -14.09 21.91 -31.24
N ASP A 111 -12.86 22.30 -30.89
CA ASP A 111 -11.79 21.37 -30.46
C ASP A 111 -11.89 20.99 -28.97
N SER A 112 -12.73 21.68 -28.21
CA SER A 112 -12.96 21.39 -26.80
C SER A 112 -13.50 19.97 -26.63
N ARG A 113 -13.15 19.38 -25.49
CA ARG A 113 -13.55 18.01 -25.14
C ARG A 113 -14.14 18.00 -23.75
N VAL A 114 -15.15 17.17 -23.54
CA VAL A 114 -15.70 16.92 -22.23
C VAL A 114 -15.12 15.62 -21.65
N LEU A 115 -14.54 15.73 -20.47
CA LEU A 115 -14.10 14.59 -19.67
C LEU A 115 -15.14 14.33 -18.58
N PHE A 116 -15.70 13.13 -18.54
CA PHE A 116 -16.68 12.69 -17.54
C PHE A 116 -16.47 11.20 -17.20
N ASN A 117 -17.09 10.71 -16.13
CA ASN A 117 -16.77 9.41 -15.51
C ASN A 117 -15.26 9.29 -15.24
N ARG A 118 -14.72 10.31 -14.57
CA ARG A 118 -13.29 10.45 -14.31
C ARG A 118 -12.85 9.69 -13.07
N LYS A 119 -13.77 9.47 -12.13
CA LYS A 119 -13.59 8.59 -10.97
C LYS A 119 -13.28 7.18 -11.43
N ILE A 120 -12.13 6.66 -10.99
CA ILE A 120 -11.55 5.37 -11.41
C ILE A 120 -12.57 4.23 -11.29
N GLN A 121 -13.13 4.02 -10.11
CA GLN A 121 -14.10 2.94 -9.88
C GLN A 121 -15.38 3.09 -10.72
N THR A 122 -15.93 4.32 -10.81
CA THR A 122 -17.13 4.59 -11.63
C THR A 122 -16.86 4.31 -13.11
N ARG A 123 -15.66 4.63 -13.59
CA ARG A 123 -15.26 4.41 -14.98
C ARG A 123 -15.20 2.93 -15.32
N VAL A 124 -14.46 2.15 -14.54
CA VAL A 124 -14.30 0.71 -14.80
C VAL A 124 -15.62 -0.03 -14.67
N ALA A 125 -16.45 0.33 -13.67
CA ALA A 125 -17.77 -0.26 -13.48
C ALA A 125 -18.75 0.06 -14.62
N ARG A 126 -18.61 1.22 -15.27
CA ARG A 126 -19.40 1.54 -16.48
C ARG A 126 -18.93 0.81 -17.72
N ILE A 127 -17.64 0.50 -17.84
CA ILE A 127 -17.08 -0.21 -19.00
C ILE A 127 -17.37 -1.72 -18.91
N ALA A 128 -17.19 -2.31 -17.73
CA ALA A 128 -17.34 -3.75 -17.51
C ALA A 128 -18.19 -4.05 -16.26
N PRO A 129 -19.51 -3.77 -16.27
CA PRO A 129 -20.39 -3.89 -15.10
C PRO A 129 -20.59 -5.34 -14.61
N PHE A 130 -20.19 -6.31 -15.41
CA PHE A 130 -20.27 -7.75 -15.10
C PHE A 130 -19.07 -8.26 -14.29
N LEU A 131 -18.04 -7.43 -14.09
CA LEU A 131 -16.94 -7.71 -13.17
C LEU A 131 -17.23 -7.10 -11.79
N ARG A 132 -16.64 -7.69 -10.75
CA ARG A 132 -16.55 -7.06 -9.43
C ARG A 132 -15.18 -6.42 -9.28
N PHE A 133 -15.13 -5.20 -8.75
CA PHE A 133 -13.86 -4.46 -8.63
C PHE A 133 -13.39 -4.49 -7.18
N ASP A 134 -12.07 -4.53 -7.00
CA ASP A 134 -11.46 -4.29 -5.69
C ASP A 134 -11.74 -2.85 -5.22
N LYS A 135 -11.74 -2.64 -3.91
CA LYS A 135 -12.08 -1.36 -3.29
C LYS A 135 -10.93 -0.35 -3.34
N ASP A 136 -9.69 -0.81 -3.48
CA ASP A 136 -8.50 0.05 -3.38
C ASP A 136 -7.67 0.08 -4.70
N PRO A 137 -8.05 0.92 -5.68
CA PRO A 137 -7.16 1.24 -6.79
C PRO A 137 -5.91 1.96 -6.28
N TYR A 138 -4.77 1.74 -6.92
CA TYR A 138 -3.50 2.34 -6.49
C TYR A 138 -2.77 2.98 -7.65
N SER A 139 -2.01 4.05 -7.37
CA SER A 139 -1.26 4.78 -8.37
C SER A 139 0.19 4.31 -8.46
N VAL A 140 0.74 4.34 -9.68
CA VAL A 140 2.12 3.97 -9.99
C VAL A 140 2.70 4.99 -10.96
N ILE A 141 4.01 5.24 -10.85
CA ILE A 141 4.73 6.14 -11.75
C ILE A 141 5.61 5.30 -12.66
N VAL A 142 5.31 5.31 -13.95
CA VAL A 142 6.07 4.59 -14.98
C VAL A 142 6.43 5.55 -16.11
N ASP A 143 7.72 5.60 -16.45
CA ASP A 143 8.25 6.45 -17.53
C ASP A 143 7.83 7.93 -17.42
N GLY A 144 7.76 8.45 -16.19
CA GLY A 144 7.36 9.83 -15.89
C GLY A 144 5.86 10.12 -16.00
N LYS A 145 5.02 9.09 -16.17
CA LYS A 145 3.56 9.20 -16.21
C LYS A 145 2.92 8.47 -15.03
N ILE A 146 1.76 8.95 -14.62
CA ILE A 146 0.97 8.36 -13.54
C ILE A 146 -0.09 7.44 -14.15
N PHE A 147 -0.14 6.20 -13.65
CA PHE A 147 -1.16 5.22 -13.99
C PHE A 147 -1.87 4.74 -12.73
N TRP A 148 -3.16 4.45 -12.84
CA TRP A 148 -3.91 3.73 -11.83
C TRP A 148 -3.98 2.25 -12.20
N LEU A 149 -3.68 1.40 -11.24
CA LEU A 149 -3.89 -0.04 -11.30
C LEU A 149 -5.13 -0.40 -10.48
N GLN A 150 -6.00 -1.20 -11.07
CA GLN A 150 -7.23 -1.65 -10.44
C GLN A 150 -7.41 -3.15 -10.66
N ASP A 151 -7.73 -3.82 -9.57
CA ASP A 151 -8.06 -5.24 -9.55
C ASP A 151 -9.53 -5.50 -9.87
N ALA A 152 -9.79 -6.53 -10.67
CA ALA A 152 -11.13 -6.95 -11.02
C ALA A 152 -11.28 -8.48 -11.01
N TYR A 153 -12.49 -8.89 -10.64
CA TYR A 153 -12.82 -10.27 -10.31
C TYR A 153 -13.96 -10.78 -11.17
N THR A 154 -13.82 -12.01 -11.64
CA THR A 154 -14.97 -12.82 -12.00
C THR A 154 -15.49 -13.50 -10.73
N PHE A 155 -16.82 -13.56 -10.59
CA PHE A 155 -17.45 -14.09 -9.39
C PHE A 155 -18.82 -14.72 -9.71
N THR A 156 -19.29 -15.60 -8.82
CA THR A 156 -20.67 -16.10 -8.82
C THR A 156 -21.08 -16.54 -7.42
N ASP A 157 -22.38 -16.63 -7.19
CA ASP A 157 -23.06 -17.19 -6.03
C ASP A 157 -23.63 -18.60 -6.30
N ARG A 158 -23.36 -19.17 -7.49
CA ARG A 158 -23.95 -20.43 -7.97
C ARG A 158 -22.95 -21.54 -8.22
N PHE A 159 -21.73 -21.42 -7.70
CA PHE A 159 -20.75 -22.48 -7.86
C PHE A 159 -21.16 -23.70 -7.01
N PRO A 160 -21.36 -24.89 -7.60
CA PRO A 160 -21.87 -26.03 -6.86
C PRO A 160 -20.87 -26.51 -5.81
N TYR A 161 -21.36 -27.01 -4.68
CA TYR A 161 -20.55 -27.53 -3.58
C TYR A 161 -19.51 -26.54 -3.01
N SER A 162 -19.78 -25.23 -3.13
CA SER A 162 -18.95 -24.18 -2.54
C SER A 162 -19.72 -23.41 -1.48
N GLU A 163 -19.08 -23.22 -0.33
CA GLU A 163 -19.63 -22.47 0.81
C GLU A 163 -19.74 -20.98 0.46
N PRO A 164 -20.91 -20.36 0.62
CA PRO A 164 -21.08 -18.92 0.45
C PRO A 164 -20.27 -18.14 1.49
N TYR A 165 -19.54 -17.13 1.01
CA TYR A 165 -18.98 -16.08 1.84
C TYR A 165 -20.08 -15.10 2.29
N GLU A 166 -19.82 -14.27 3.31
CA GLU A 166 -20.79 -13.36 3.94
C GLU A 166 -21.59 -12.48 2.95
N THR A 167 -20.98 -12.13 1.81
CA THR A 167 -21.62 -11.34 0.75
C THR A 167 -22.48 -12.15 -0.23
N GLY A 168 -22.68 -13.45 0.02
CA GLY A 168 -23.45 -14.38 -0.82
C GLY A 168 -22.65 -15.01 -1.98
N LEU A 169 -21.49 -14.45 -2.36
CA LEU A 169 -20.63 -15.06 -3.37
C LEU A 169 -20.07 -16.40 -2.85
N ASN A 170 -19.91 -17.38 -3.73
CA ASN A 170 -19.25 -18.65 -3.39
C ASN A 170 -18.15 -19.05 -4.39
N TYR A 171 -17.83 -18.18 -5.33
CA TYR A 171 -16.69 -18.31 -6.23
C TYR A 171 -16.16 -16.94 -6.60
N ILE A 172 -14.82 -16.81 -6.61
CA ILE A 172 -14.13 -15.58 -6.98
C ILE A 172 -12.73 -15.88 -7.54
N ARG A 173 -12.35 -15.17 -8.61
CA ARG A 173 -11.02 -15.22 -9.24
C ARG A 173 -10.56 -13.84 -9.66
N ASN A 174 -9.28 -13.53 -9.44
CA ASN A 174 -8.64 -12.31 -9.94
C ASN A 174 -8.24 -12.49 -11.41
N SER A 175 -9.23 -12.49 -12.29
CA SER A 175 -9.01 -12.80 -13.70
C SER A 175 -8.54 -11.59 -14.52
N VAL A 176 -8.66 -10.37 -13.98
CA VAL A 176 -8.42 -9.14 -14.75
C VAL A 176 -7.66 -8.09 -13.94
N LYS A 177 -6.63 -7.49 -14.56
CA LYS A 177 -5.96 -6.27 -14.08
C LYS A 177 -6.29 -5.13 -15.02
N ILE A 178 -6.55 -3.95 -14.47
CA ILE A 178 -6.96 -2.78 -15.25
C ILE A 178 -5.92 -1.69 -15.07
N VAL A 179 -5.45 -1.12 -16.18
CA VAL A 179 -4.54 0.03 -16.20
C VAL A 179 -5.30 1.24 -16.72
N ILE A 180 -5.23 2.36 -16.00
CA ILE A 180 -5.87 3.62 -16.39
C ILE A 180 -4.82 4.72 -16.42
N ASP A 181 -4.63 5.33 -17.58
CA ASP A 181 -3.81 6.54 -17.74
C ASP A 181 -4.46 7.70 -16.97
N ALA A 182 -3.77 8.28 -15.98
CA ALA A 182 -4.30 9.37 -15.17
C ALA A 182 -4.54 10.67 -15.97
N TYR A 183 -3.87 10.83 -17.12
CA TYR A 183 -3.96 12.00 -17.98
C TYR A 183 -5.04 11.84 -19.07
N ASN A 184 -5.03 10.73 -19.81
CA ASN A 184 -5.99 10.49 -20.89
C ASN A 184 -7.26 9.74 -20.47
N GLY A 185 -7.22 9.02 -19.36
CA GLY A 185 -8.28 8.11 -18.95
C GLY A 185 -8.35 6.85 -19.83
N THR A 186 -7.37 6.62 -20.71
CA THR A 186 -7.29 5.38 -21.49
C THR A 186 -7.29 4.19 -20.53
N THR A 187 -8.28 3.31 -20.66
CA THR A 187 -8.49 2.18 -19.75
C THR A 187 -8.26 0.88 -20.52
N ILE A 188 -7.35 0.06 -20.02
CA ILE A 188 -6.97 -1.20 -20.65
C ILE A 188 -7.23 -2.34 -19.66
N PHE A 189 -7.99 -3.34 -20.10
CA PHE A 189 -8.30 -4.55 -19.32
C PHE A 189 -7.36 -5.67 -19.78
N TYR A 190 -6.50 -6.14 -18.88
CA TYR A 190 -5.58 -7.24 -19.12
C TYR A 190 -6.11 -8.54 -18.52
N ALA A 191 -6.19 -9.59 -19.32
CA ALA A 191 -6.59 -10.92 -18.90
C ALA A 191 -5.43 -11.64 -18.21
N ILE A 192 -5.51 -11.84 -16.88
CA ILE A 192 -4.48 -12.53 -16.09
C ILE A 192 -4.67 -14.04 -16.11
N ASP A 193 -5.92 -14.48 -16.03
CA ASP A 193 -6.26 -15.90 -16.08
C ASP A 193 -7.23 -16.16 -17.25
N PRO A 194 -6.72 -16.24 -18.50
CA PRO A 194 -7.55 -16.43 -19.68
C PRO A 194 -8.22 -17.82 -19.73
N ASN A 195 -7.75 -18.77 -18.92
CA ASN A 195 -8.28 -20.13 -18.86
C ASN A 195 -9.40 -20.27 -17.82
N GLU A 196 -9.61 -19.26 -16.97
CA GLU A 196 -10.68 -19.24 -15.98
C GLU A 196 -12.06 -19.32 -16.67
N PRO A 197 -12.95 -20.26 -16.28
CA PRO A 197 -14.19 -20.53 -17.02
C PRO A 197 -15.14 -19.33 -17.19
N LEU A 198 -15.32 -18.52 -16.14
CA LEU A 198 -16.18 -17.33 -16.22
C LEU A 198 -15.54 -16.27 -17.11
N PHE A 199 -14.24 -16.01 -16.94
CA PHE A 199 -13.50 -15.10 -17.79
C PHE A 199 -13.56 -15.53 -19.25
N LYS A 200 -13.33 -16.80 -19.56
CA LYS A 200 -13.40 -17.33 -20.94
C LYS A 200 -14.74 -17.04 -21.60
N THR A 201 -15.84 -17.11 -20.84
CA THR A 201 -17.18 -16.78 -21.32
C THR A 201 -17.28 -15.30 -21.68
N TYR A 202 -16.87 -14.40 -20.79
CA TYR A 202 -16.83 -12.96 -21.07
C TYR A 202 -15.83 -12.57 -22.17
N GLY A 203 -14.72 -13.31 -22.27
CA GLY A 203 -13.73 -13.26 -23.34
C GLY A 203 -14.36 -13.43 -24.71
N ASN A 204 -15.24 -14.44 -24.84
CA ASN A 204 -15.95 -14.73 -26.07
C ASN A 204 -17.07 -13.71 -26.38
N ILE A 205 -17.75 -13.17 -25.35
CA ILE A 205 -18.82 -12.18 -25.53
C ILE A 205 -18.25 -10.82 -25.97
N PHE A 206 -17.10 -10.41 -25.41
CA PHE A 206 -16.49 -9.10 -25.63
C PHE A 206 -15.05 -9.18 -26.15
N PRO A 207 -14.79 -9.76 -27.34
CA PRO A 207 -13.44 -10.04 -27.82
C PRO A 207 -12.54 -8.80 -27.97
N GLY A 208 -13.13 -7.62 -28.20
CA GLY A 208 -12.38 -6.35 -28.33
C GLY A 208 -12.03 -5.65 -27.01
N LEU A 209 -12.52 -6.14 -25.85
CA LEU A 209 -12.31 -5.49 -24.56
C LEU A 209 -10.96 -5.88 -23.92
N TRP A 210 -10.48 -7.09 -24.19
CA TRP A 210 -9.39 -7.72 -23.45
C TRP A 210 -8.06 -7.61 -24.18
N ARG A 211 -7.00 -7.31 -23.42
CA ARG A 211 -5.60 -7.46 -23.86
C ARG A 211 -4.95 -8.63 -23.16
N SER A 212 -4.04 -9.31 -23.84
CA SER A 212 -3.24 -10.37 -23.20
C SER A 212 -2.34 -9.77 -22.12
N PHE A 213 -2.20 -10.45 -20.99
CA PHE A 213 -1.24 -10.07 -19.96
C PHE A 213 0.20 -9.94 -20.49
N ASP A 214 0.56 -10.70 -21.52
CA ASP A 214 1.88 -10.61 -22.15
C ASP A 214 2.14 -9.23 -22.77
N GLN A 215 1.09 -8.53 -23.18
CA GLN A 215 1.16 -7.18 -23.74
C GLN A 215 1.29 -6.09 -22.69
N MET A 216 1.15 -6.41 -21.40
CA MET A 216 1.35 -5.43 -20.34
C MET A 216 2.84 -5.05 -20.26
N PRO A 217 3.20 -3.75 -20.29
CA PRO A 217 4.58 -3.29 -20.16
C PRO A 217 5.28 -3.84 -18.91
N ALA A 218 6.55 -4.22 -19.04
CA ALA A 218 7.32 -4.81 -17.94
C ALA A 218 7.35 -3.92 -16.69
N ALA A 219 7.57 -2.60 -16.87
CA ALA A 219 7.56 -1.66 -15.75
C ALA A 219 6.21 -1.60 -15.01
N LEU A 220 5.08 -1.83 -15.69
CA LEU A 220 3.77 -1.94 -15.02
C LEU A 220 3.60 -3.29 -14.31
N LYS A 221 4.15 -4.38 -14.87
CA LYS A 221 4.15 -5.71 -14.24
C LYS A 221 4.91 -5.70 -12.92
N ASP A 222 6.03 -4.98 -12.85
CA ASP A 222 6.86 -4.85 -11.63
C ASP A 222 6.14 -4.11 -10.49
N HIS A 223 5.02 -3.43 -10.78
CA HIS A 223 4.18 -2.77 -9.78
C HIS A 223 2.89 -3.55 -9.45
N LEU A 224 2.72 -4.77 -9.95
CA LEU A 224 1.55 -5.57 -9.59
C LEU A 224 1.63 -6.02 -8.15
N ARG A 225 0.51 -5.91 -7.44
CA ARG A 225 0.34 -6.47 -6.11
C ARG A 225 -0.76 -7.52 -6.10
N TYR A 226 -0.66 -8.51 -5.22
CA TYR A 226 -1.77 -9.43 -4.99
C TYR A 226 -2.88 -8.72 -4.22
N PRO A 227 -4.14 -8.78 -4.66
CA PRO A 227 -5.14 -7.87 -4.11
C PRO A 227 -5.63 -8.27 -2.72
N GLU A 228 -5.77 -7.28 -1.86
CA GLU A 228 -6.22 -7.42 -0.48
C GLU A 228 -7.63 -7.99 -0.37
N GLY A 229 -8.57 -7.53 -1.20
CA GLY A 229 -9.96 -8.00 -1.15
C GLY A 229 -10.08 -9.51 -1.38
N LEU A 230 -9.38 -10.04 -2.39
CA LEU A 230 -9.35 -11.49 -2.65
C LEU A 230 -8.65 -12.24 -1.51
N PHE A 231 -7.51 -11.72 -1.04
CA PHE A 231 -6.75 -12.37 0.02
C PHE A 231 -7.52 -12.42 1.34
N SER A 232 -8.25 -11.36 1.69
CA SER A 232 -9.13 -11.31 2.87
C SER A 232 -10.24 -12.36 2.80
N ILE A 233 -10.88 -12.54 1.64
CA ILE A 233 -11.88 -13.60 1.43
C ILE A 233 -11.23 -14.97 1.59
N GLN A 234 -10.07 -15.19 0.97
CA GLN A 234 -9.33 -16.45 1.07
C GLN A 234 -8.95 -16.76 2.51
N ALA A 235 -8.42 -15.78 3.25
CA ALA A 235 -8.07 -15.91 4.65
C ALA A 235 -9.29 -16.21 5.53
N ALA A 236 -10.41 -15.52 5.30
CA ALA A 236 -11.65 -15.76 6.03
C ALA A 236 -12.17 -17.19 5.85
N MET A 237 -12.17 -17.71 4.62
CA MET A 237 -12.56 -19.11 4.35
C MET A 237 -11.56 -20.11 4.95
N TYR A 238 -10.26 -19.81 4.85
CA TYR A 238 -9.20 -20.72 5.28
C TYR A 238 -9.16 -20.92 6.81
N ARG A 239 -9.79 -20.04 7.59
CA ARG A 239 -10.01 -20.23 9.04
C ARG A 239 -10.62 -21.58 9.40
N THR A 240 -11.45 -22.13 8.52
CA THR A 240 -12.12 -23.42 8.72
C THR A 240 -11.60 -24.49 7.77
N TYR A 241 -11.43 -24.16 6.47
CA TYR A 241 -11.10 -25.15 5.44
C TYR A 241 -9.65 -25.65 5.42
N HIS A 242 -8.80 -25.14 6.32
CA HIS A 242 -7.47 -25.71 6.53
C HIS A 242 -7.51 -27.08 7.25
N MET A 243 -8.62 -27.40 7.92
CA MET A 243 -8.88 -28.69 8.57
C MET A 243 -9.29 -29.73 7.53
N GLN A 244 -8.47 -30.76 7.35
CA GLN A 244 -8.72 -31.84 6.38
C GLN A 244 -9.28 -33.12 7.03
N ASP A 245 -9.10 -33.29 8.33
CA ASP A 245 -9.67 -34.42 9.06
C ASP A 245 -11.19 -34.20 9.28
N PRO A 246 -12.07 -35.12 8.86
CA PRO A 246 -13.52 -34.93 8.94
C PRO A 246 -14.06 -34.77 10.36
N GLN A 247 -13.47 -35.46 11.34
CA GLN A 247 -13.94 -35.41 12.72
C GLN A 247 -13.55 -34.08 13.37
N VAL A 248 -12.30 -33.64 13.17
CA VAL A 248 -11.80 -32.32 13.59
C VAL A 248 -12.62 -31.20 12.94
N PHE A 249 -12.93 -31.33 11.63
CA PHE A 249 -13.73 -30.38 10.89
C PHE A 249 -15.17 -30.31 11.42
N TYR A 250 -15.83 -31.46 11.61
CA TYR A 250 -17.20 -31.53 12.12
C TYR A 250 -17.32 -30.90 13.52
N ASN A 251 -16.35 -31.18 14.40
CA ASN A 251 -16.33 -30.64 15.76
C ASN A 251 -15.77 -29.21 15.85
N ARG A 252 -15.20 -28.67 14.75
CA ARG A 252 -14.50 -27.37 14.70
C ARG A 252 -13.42 -27.24 15.77
N GLU A 253 -12.66 -28.31 15.99
CA GLU A 253 -11.69 -28.39 17.09
C GLU A 253 -10.47 -27.46 16.90
N ASP A 254 -10.05 -27.22 15.65
CA ASP A 254 -8.90 -26.37 15.30
C ASP A 254 -9.34 -25.12 14.54
N LEU A 255 -10.46 -24.50 14.95
CA LEU A 255 -10.94 -23.28 14.31
C LEU A 255 -9.97 -22.12 14.54
N TRP A 256 -9.62 -21.39 13.47
CA TRP A 256 -8.78 -20.20 13.54
C TRP A 256 -9.61 -18.90 13.49
N ALA A 257 -9.00 -17.81 13.94
CA ALA A 257 -9.52 -16.46 13.85
C ALA A 257 -8.48 -15.52 13.24
N ILE A 258 -8.96 -14.52 12.51
CA ILE A 258 -8.16 -13.35 12.18
C ILE A 258 -8.08 -12.53 13.47
N PRO A 259 -6.89 -12.18 13.96
CA PRO A 259 -6.75 -11.43 15.20
C PRO A 259 -7.35 -10.03 15.06
N ASN A 260 -7.72 -9.44 16.20
CA ASN A 260 -7.92 -8.00 16.24
C ASN A 260 -6.59 -7.30 16.55
N GLU A 261 -6.51 -6.04 16.17
CA GLU A 261 -5.48 -5.11 16.56
C GLU A 261 -6.12 -3.85 17.16
N ALA A 262 -5.33 -3.09 17.90
CA ALA A 262 -5.74 -1.80 18.44
C ALA A 262 -5.14 -0.68 17.58
N VAL A 263 -6.00 -0.04 16.79
CA VAL A 263 -5.65 1.07 15.90
C VAL A 263 -6.49 2.29 16.31
N GLU A 264 -5.83 3.44 16.46
CA GLU A 264 -6.47 4.68 16.96
C GLU A 264 -7.25 4.55 18.28
N GLY A 265 -6.91 3.55 19.12
CA GLY A 265 -7.59 3.28 20.38
C GLY A 265 -8.90 2.49 20.24
N GLN A 266 -9.20 1.97 19.05
CA GLN A 266 -10.32 1.06 18.80
C GLN A 266 -9.79 -0.34 18.45
N SER A 267 -10.51 -1.36 18.92
CA SER A 267 -10.25 -2.73 18.49
C SER A 267 -10.90 -2.95 17.14
N GLN A 268 -10.11 -3.34 16.15
CA GLN A 268 -10.57 -3.70 14.82
C GLN A 268 -9.95 -5.02 14.37
N GLN A 269 -10.61 -5.73 13.47
CA GLN A 269 -10.01 -6.91 12.85
C GLN A 269 -8.78 -6.48 12.05
N MET A 270 -7.68 -7.22 12.20
CA MET A 270 -6.44 -6.95 11.50
C MET A 270 -6.63 -7.10 9.99
N GLU A 271 -6.20 -6.09 9.25
CA GLU A 271 -6.20 -6.13 7.78
C GLU A 271 -4.90 -6.75 7.24
N PRO A 272 -4.93 -7.39 6.07
CA PRO A 272 -3.72 -7.84 5.41
C PRO A 272 -2.76 -6.68 5.14
N TYR A 273 -1.46 -6.91 5.31
CA TYR A 273 -0.45 -5.89 5.07
C TYR A 273 0.63 -6.39 4.11
N TYR A 274 1.11 -5.48 3.27
CA TYR A 274 2.21 -5.76 2.37
C TYR A 274 3.55 -5.59 3.08
N VAL A 275 4.49 -6.48 2.77
CA VAL A 275 5.88 -6.36 3.22
C VAL A 275 6.83 -6.80 2.10
N ILE A 276 8.02 -6.22 2.10
CA ILE A 276 9.16 -6.72 1.34
C ILE A 276 10.05 -7.45 2.33
N MET A 277 10.21 -8.76 2.17
CA MET A 277 11.12 -9.53 3.01
C MET A 277 11.65 -10.76 2.29
N ARG A 278 12.71 -11.33 2.86
CA ARG A 278 13.22 -12.63 2.45
C ARG A 278 12.69 -13.70 3.39
N LEU A 279 11.90 -14.63 2.86
CA LEU A 279 11.41 -15.77 3.64
C LEU A 279 12.57 -16.66 4.11
N PRO A 280 12.44 -17.34 5.27
CA PRO A 280 13.43 -18.30 5.72
C PRO A 280 13.69 -19.40 4.67
N GLY A 281 14.94 -19.57 4.27
CA GLY A 281 15.35 -20.54 3.24
C GLY A 281 15.38 -20.00 1.81
N GLU A 282 14.79 -18.83 1.57
CA GLU A 282 14.85 -18.17 0.26
C GLU A 282 16.10 -17.31 0.11
N THR A 283 16.52 -17.09 -1.15
CA THR A 283 17.74 -16.32 -1.46
C THR A 283 17.48 -14.87 -1.87
N LYS A 284 16.22 -14.53 -2.17
CA LYS A 284 15.81 -13.21 -2.67
C LYS A 284 14.71 -12.62 -1.80
N GLU A 285 14.70 -11.30 -1.73
CA GLU A 285 13.58 -10.54 -1.16
C GLU A 285 12.40 -10.62 -2.12
N GLU A 286 11.20 -10.71 -1.56
CA GLU A 286 9.94 -10.75 -2.29
C GLU A 286 8.95 -9.80 -1.63
N PHE A 287 8.17 -9.13 -2.46
CA PHE A 287 6.99 -8.39 -2.08
C PHE A 287 5.83 -9.36 -1.92
N MET A 288 5.17 -9.29 -0.76
CA MET A 288 4.13 -10.24 -0.41
C MET A 288 3.09 -9.62 0.50
N LEU A 289 1.88 -10.15 0.40
CA LEU A 289 0.74 -9.79 1.24
C LEU A 289 0.55 -10.84 2.32
N MET A 290 0.19 -10.42 3.54
CA MET A 290 0.29 -11.25 4.72
C MET A 290 -0.80 -11.01 5.75
N LEU A 291 -1.15 -12.07 6.49
CA LEU A 291 -2.05 -11.99 7.63
C LEU A 291 -1.78 -13.13 8.65
N PRO A 292 -1.58 -12.82 9.95
CA PRO A 292 -1.47 -13.84 10.98
C PRO A 292 -2.84 -14.43 11.36
N PHE A 293 -2.83 -15.62 11.95
CA PHE A 293 -4.00 -16.28 12.52
C PHE A 293 -3.78 -16.62 13.99
N THR A 294 -4.83 -16.47 14.79
CA THR A 294 -4.92 -16.92 16.18
C THR A 294 -5.87 -18.11 16.30
N ALA A 295 -5.80 -18.84 17.42
CA ALA A 295 -6.82 -19.83 17.72
C ALA A 295 -8.16 -19.14 18.00
N ALA A 296 -9.29 -19.68 17.54
CA ALA A 296 -10.58 -18.98 17.68
C ALA A 296 -11.01 -18.70 19.13
N ARG A 297 -10.48 -19.46 20.10
CA ARG A 297 -10.80 -19.32 21.54
C ARG A 297 -9.63 -18.80 22.37
N ARG A 298 -8.49 -18.47 21.76
CA ARG A 298 -7.29 -18.01 22.46
C ARG A 298 -6.56 -16.95 21.63
N GLN A 299 -5.90 -16.01 22.30
CA GLN A 299 -5.23 -14.92 21.60
C GLN A 299 -3.82 -15.27 21.08
N ASN A 300 -3.34 -16.50 21.28
CA ASN A 300 -2.04 -16.91 20.76
C ASN A 300 -2.10 -17.18 19.25
N MET A 301 -1.04 -16.82 18.54
CA MET A 301 -0.93 -17.16 17.12
C MET A 301 -0.76 -18.65 16.93
N VAL A 302 -1.34 -19.15 15.84
CA VAL A 302 -1.29 -20.56 15.43
C VAL A 302 -0.79 -20.73 14.01
N ALA A 303 -0.90 -19.69 13.19
CA ALA A 303 -0.40 -19.73 11.83
C ALA A 303 -0.17 -18.32 11.30
N TRP A 304 0.45 -18.27 10.13
CA TRP A 304 0.57 -17.09 9.31
C TRP A 304 0.36 -17.46 7.86
N PHE A 305 -0.43 -16.66 7.16
CA PHE A 305 -0.77 -16.84 5.77
C PHE A 305 -0.18 -15.70 4.96
N SER A 306 0.45 -16.04 3.85
CA SER A 306 1.02 -15.08 2.93
C SER A 306 0.81 -15.49 1.48
N VAL A 307 0.90 -14.50 0.60
CA VAL A 307 0.84 -14.68 -0.85
C VAL A 307 1.84 -13.75 -1.52
N LYS A 308 2.60 -14.29 -2.47
CA LYS A 308 3.64 -13.56 -3.19
C LYS A 308 3.02 -12.65 -4.26
N SER A 309 3.56 -11.44 -4.40
CA SER A 309 3.13 -10.43 -5.38
C SER A 309 4.08 -10.32 -6.58
N ASP A 310 5.22 -11.02 -6.59
CA ASP A 310 6.29 -10.78 -7.56
C ASP A 310 6.52 -11.90 -8.55
N GLY A 311 6.81 -11.50 -9.80
CA GLY A 311 7.44 -12.33 -10.82
C GLY A 311 6.69 -13.64 -11.14
N ALA A 312 7.46 -14.71 -11.36
CA ALA A 312 6.91 -16.04 -11.68
C ALA A 312 6.16 -16.70 -10.52
N ASP A 313 6.28 -16.12 -9.33
CA ASP A 313 5.69 -16.61 -8.10
C ASP A 313 4.42 -15.86 -7.71
N TYR A 314 3.96 -14.91 -8.55
CA TYR A 314 2.73 -14.17 -8.35
C TYR A 314 1.55 -15.08 -7.98
N GLY A 315 0.87 -14.77 -6.88
CA GLY A 315 -0.29 -15.51 -6.41
C GLY A 315 0.02 -16.85 -5.72
N LYS A 316 1.30 -17.23 -5.58
CA LYS A 316 1.67 -18.41 -4.79
C LYS A 316 1.40 -18.15 -3.32
N GLN A 317 0.52 -18.99 -2.77
CA GLN A 317 0.05 -18.95 -1.39
C GLN A 317 0.91 -19.82 -0.50
N LEU A 318 1.15 -19.36 0.72
CA LEU A 318 1.99 -20.04 1.69
C LEU A 318 1.41 -19.88 3.09
N VAL A 319 1.21 -21.00 3.77
CA VAL A 319 0.72 -21.02 5.16
C VAL A 319 1.77 -21.67 6.04
N TYR A 320 2.31 -20.91 6.97
CA TYR A 320 3.16 -21.43 8.03
C TYR A 320 2.33 -21.71 9.27
N ARG A 321 2.24 -22.99 9.64
CA ARG A 321 1.58 -23.44 10.88
C ARG A 321 2.59 -23.51 12.01
N PHE A 322 2.23 -22.99 13.17
CA PHE A 322 3.09 -22.99 14.35
C PHE A 322 2.90 -24.26 15.18
N PRO A 323 3.97 -24.77 15.83
CA PRO A 323 3.86 -25.92 16.70
C PRO A 323 2.90 -25.67 17.87
N LYS A 324 2.03 -26.63 18.18
CA LYS A 324 1.01 -26.52 19.24
C LYS A 324 1.62 -26.50 20.66
N ASP A 325 2.87 -26.92 20.81
CA ASP A 325 3.64 -26.94 22.05
C ASP A 325 4.35 -25.62 22.36
N LYS A 326 4.40 -24.67 21.41
CA LYS A 326 5.02 -23.36 21.60
C LYS A 326 3.98 -22.25 21.66
N LEU A 327 4.07 -21.43 22.70
CA LEU A 327 3.28 -20.21 22.80
C LEU A 327 3.88 -19.13 21.90
N VAL A 328 3.14 -18.74 20.86
CA VAL A 328 3.46 -17.57 20.03
C VAL A 328 2.44 -16.48 20.33
N TYR A 329 2.89 -15.32 20.79
CA TYR A 329 2.00 -14.22 21.18
C TYR A 329 1.22 -13.67 19.98
N GLY A 330 -0.08 -13.45 20.11
CA GLY A 330 -0.86 -12.74 19.10
C GLY A 330 -0.82 -11.22 19.24
N PRO A 331 -1.29 -10.49 18.20
CA PRO A 331 -1.37 -9.03 18.18
C PRO A 331 -1.97 -8.40 19.45
N GLU A 332 -3.13 -8.86 19.90
CA GLU A 332 -3.78 -8.35 21.12
C GLU A 332 -2.92 -8.57 22.38
N GLN A 333 -2.20 -9.69 22.46
CA GLN A 333 -1.33 -9.98 23.61
C GLN A 333 -0.11 -9.08 23.63
N ILE A 334 0.47 -8.77 22.46
CA ILE A 334 1.58 -7.82 22.35
C ILE A 334 1.11 -6.41 22.73
N HIS A 335 -0.07 -6.00 22.26
CA HIS A 335 -0.64 -4.71 22.64
C HIS A 335 -0.96 -4.62 24.15
N ALA A 336 -1.48 -5.69 24.75
CA ALA A 336 -1.69 -5.76 26.19
C ALA A 336 -0.38 -5.62 26.98
N ARG A 337 0.70 -6.26 26.52
CA ARG A 337 2.04 -6.12 27.12
C ARG A 337 2.58 -4.71 27.01
N LEU A 338 2.37 -4.06 25.86
CA LEU A 338 2.74 -2.67 25.63
C LEU A 338 2.08 -1.74 26.64
N ASN A 339 0.78 -1.89 26.86
CA ASN A 339 0.02 -1.06 27.81
C ASN A 339 0.38 -1.35 29.28
N GLN A 340 0.92 -2.54 29.58
CA GLN A 340 1.36 -2.93 30.92
C GLN A 340 2.82 -2.53 31.22
N ASP A 341 3.59 -2.17 30.20
CA ASP A 341 4.98 -1.74 30.38
C ASP A 341 5.02 -0.36 31.06
N PRO A 342 5.63 -0.22 32.26
CA PRO A 342 5.62 1.04 32.99
C PRO A 342 6.32 2.19 32.26
N VAL A 343 7.39 1.90 31.51
CA VAL A 343 8.16 2.92 30.78
C VAL A 343 7.30 3.44 29.63
N ILE A 344 6.76 2.53 28.82
CA ILE A 344 5.91 2.89 27.68
C ILE A 344 4.64 3.60 28.17
N SER A 345 3.94 3.03 29.15
CA SER A 345 2.70 3.62 29.67
C SER A 345 2.91 5.02 30.25
N SER A 346 4.04 5.26 30.93
CA SER A 346 4.36 6.59 31.46
C SER A 346 4.61 7.60 30.33
N GLU A 347 5.37 7.23 29.31
CA GLU A 347 5.65 8.09 28.16
C GLU A 347 4.39 8.37 27.33
N LEU A 348 3.56 7.36 27.09
CA LEU A 348 2.24 7.53 26.44
C LEU A 348 1.38 8.54 27.18
N THR A 349 1.34 8.48 28.51
CA THR A 349 0.58 9.42 29.34
C THR A 349 1.14 10.85 29.24
N LEU A 350 2.45 11.00 29.04
CA LEU A 350 3.10 12.30 28.88
C LEU A 350 2.85 12.91 27.50
N ILE A 351 2.88 12.11 26.43
CA ILE A 351 2.69 12.61 25.06
C ILE A 351 1.21 12.71 24.66
N ASN A 352 0.32 12.01 25.36
CA ASN A 352 -1.13 12.04 25.14
C ASN A 352 -1.80 13.02 26.13
N GLN A 353 -1.46 14.30 26.04
CA GLN A 353 -1.99 15.37 26.89
C GLN A 353 -2.77 16.40 26.08
N ARG A 354 -3.46 17.33 26.77
CA ARG A 354 -4.23 18.41 26.13
C ARG A 354 -3.36 19.13 25.09
N GLY A 355 -3.80 19.12 23.82
CA GLY A 355 -3.05 19.67 22.69
C GLY A 355 -2.49 18.63 21.71
N SER A 356 -2.37 17.36 22.11
CA SER A 356 -1.88 16.28 21.24
C SER A 356 -2.58 14.95 21.45
N ARG A 357 -2.84 14.24 20.35
CA ARG A 357 -3.44 12.90 20.34
C ARG A 357 -2.46 11.87 19.81
N VAL A 358 -2.30 10.78 20.54
CA VAL A 358 -1.53 9.62 20.08
C VAL A 358 -2.36 8.80 19.08
N LEU A 359 -1.71 8.40 17.98
CA LEU A 359 -2.27 7.50 16.98
C LEU A 359 -1.33 6.28 16.84
N TRP A 360 -1.88 5.11 17.12
CA TRP A 360 -1.22 3.84 16.82
C TRP A 360 -1.41 3.50 15.36
N GLY A 361 -0.32 3.24 14.64
CA GLY A 361 -0.39 2.61 13.33
C GLY A 361 -0.57 1.10 13.43
N ASN A 362 -0.67 0.47 12.26
CA ASN A 362 -0.91 -0.97 12.13
C ASN A 362 0.26 -1.77 12.73
N LEU A 363 -0.06 -2.91 13.35
CA LEU A 363 0.94 -3.82 13.88
C LEU A 363 1.48 -4.72 12.76
N LEU A 364 2.78 -4.75 12.53
CA LEU A 364 3.39 -5.70 11.61
C LEU A 364 3.94 -6.90 12.37
N VAL A 365 3.61 -8.11 11.93
CA VAL A 365 4.09 -9.38 12.52
C VAL A 365 5.05 -10.05 11.55
N ILE A 366 6.34 -9.85 11.76
CA ILE A 366 7.40 -10.25 10.82
C ILE A 366 8.13 -11.48 11.38
N PRO A 367 8.09 -12.64 10.71
CA PRO A 367 8.90 -13.78 11.12
C PRO A 367 10.36 -13.56 10.78
N ILE A 368 11.21 -13.91 11.73
CA ILE A 368 12.65 -13.89 11.60
C ILE A 368 13.17 -15.23 12.11
N GLU A 369 13.69 -16.04 11.20
CA GLU A 369 14.18 -17.40 11.47
C GLU A 369 13.17 -18.29 12.23
N LYS A 370 13.32 -18.40 13.57
CA LYS A 370 12.51 -19.21 14.47
C LYS A 370 11.69 -18.38 15.46
N SER A 371 11.59 -17.07 15.25
CA SER A 371 10.93 -16.11 16.12
C SER A 371 10.10 -15.11 15.32
N PHE A 372 9.39 -14.23 16.03
CA PHE A 372 8.60 -13.14 15.47
C PHE A 372 9.07 -11.81 16.04
N LEU A 373 9.11 -10.83 15.15
CA LEU A 373 9.30 -9.43 15.45
C LEU A 373 7.95 -8.72 15.25
N TYR A 374 7.53 -7.98 16.27
CA TYR A 374 6.32 -7.16 16.21
C TYR A 374 6.76 -5.72 16.11
N VAL A 375 6.29 -5.01 15.09
CA VAL A 375 6.67 -3.61 14.84
C VAL A 375 5.41 -2.76 14.78
N GLN A 376 5.29 -1.77 15.65
CA GLN A 376 4.16 -0.85 15.66
C GLN A 376 4.65 0.61 15.71
N PRO A 377 4.33 1.43 14.70
CA PRO A 377 4.65 2.86 14.74
C PRO A 377 3.65 3.61 15.63
N LEU A 378 4.15 4.63 16.31
CA LEU A 378 3.37 5.58 17.09
C LEU A 378 3.52 6.97 16.50
N TYR A 379 2.39 7.55 16.12
CA TYR A 379 2.29 8.90 15.59
C TYR A 379 1.69 9.84 16.63
N LEU A 380 2.07 11.11 16.54
CA LEU A 380 1.48 12.19 17.30
C LEU A 380 0.78 13.16 16.36
N LEU A 381 -0.47 13.47 16.68
CA LEU A 381 -1.30 14.44 15.96
C LEU A 381 -1.48 15.67 16.85
N ALA A 382 -1.21 16.86 16.32
CA ALA A 382 -1.58 18.10 16.99
C ALA A 382 -3.09 18.36 16.88
N GLU A 383 -3.70 18.96 17.91
CA GLU A 383 -5.12 19.37 17.85
C GLU A 383 -5.39 20.36 16.71
N GLN A 384 -4.40 21.18 16.36
CA GLN A 384 -4.43 22.11 15.24
C GLN A 384 -3.32 21.74 14.24
N GLY A 385 -3.66 21.54 12.96
CA GLY A 385 -2.72 21.11 11.92
C GLY A 385 -2.50 19.60 11.92
N GLN A 386 -3.51 18.87 11.42
CA GLN A 386 -3.67 17.40 11.44
C GLN A 386 -2.62 16.61 10.62
N ILE A 387 -1.33 16.91 10.73
CA ILE A 387 -0.27 16.12 10.08
C ILE A 387 0.30 15.16 11.13
N PRO A 388 0.06 13.84 11.02
CA PRO A 388 0.65 12.86 11.92
C PRO A 388 2.18 12.85 11.77
N GLN A 389 2.89 12.91 12.89
CA GLN A 389 4.34 12.79 12.93
C GLN A 389 4.74 11.51 13.65
N LEU A 390 5.61 10.70 13.04
CA LEU A 390 6.17 9.53 13.71
C LEU A 390 7.01 10.02 14.91
N LYS A 391 6.65 9.59 16.12
CA LYS A 391 7.41 9.93 17.33
C LYS A 391 8.16 8.74 17.89
N ARG A 392 7.58 7.53 17.80
CA ARG A 392 8.21 6.31 18.30
C ARG A 392 7.91 5.13 17.40
N VAL A 393 8.76 4.13 17.48
CA VAL A 393 8.55 2.80 16.93
C VAL A 393 8.69 1.82 18.09
N VAL A 394 7.64 1.05 18.31
CA VAL A 394 7.65 -0.05 19.28
C VAL A 394 8.07 -1.31 18.56
N VAL A 395 9.07 -1.98 19.11
CA VAL A 395 9.53 -3.28 18.63
C VAL A 395 9.47 -4.27 19.77
N ALA A 396 8.81 -5.40 19.53
CA ALA A 396 8.68 -6.48 20.50
C ALA A 396 9.14 -7.82 19.92
N THR A 397 9.63 -8.68 20.81
CA THR A 397 9.84 -10.10 20.58
C THR A 397 9.09 -10.89 21.66
N ALA A 398 9.29 -12.21 21.73
CA ALA A 398 8.76 -13.00 22.83
C ALA A 398 9.21 -12.46 24.20
N ASN A 399 10.47 -12.02 24.34
CA ASN A 399 11.09 -11.75 25.63
C ASN A 399 11.45 -10.28 25.86
N SER A 400 11.51 -9.47 24.81
CA SER A 400 11.89 -8.06 24.89
C SER A 400 10.84 -7.17 24.26
N LEU A 401 10.74 -5.95 24.78
CA LEU A 401 9.86 -4.90 24.31
C LEU A 401 10.62 -3.58 24.46
N THR A 402 10.66 -2.78 23.42
CA THR A 402 11.29 -1.46 23.47
C THR A 402 10.51 -0.46 22.64
N MET A 403 10.64 0.81 22.99
CA MET A 403 10.08 1.92 22.26
C MET A 403 11.18 2.94 22.02
N GLN A 404 11.49 3.22 20.76
CA GLN A 404 12.58 4.12 20.38
C GLN A 404 12.14 5.13 19.31
N PRO A 405 12.83 6.26 19.13
CA PRO A 405 12.54 7.26 18.09
C PRO A 405 12.50 6.70 16.65
N SER A 406 13.32 5.70 16.33
CA SER A 406 13.40 5.12 14.99
C SER A 406 13.36 3.60 14.98
N LEU A 407 12.99 3.00 13.84
CA LEU A 407 13.01 1.55 13.66
C LEU A 407 14.42 0.97 13.87
N GLY A 408 15.45 1.64 13.37
CA GLY A 408 16.84 1.21 13.54
C GLY A 408 17.27 1.17 15.01
N GLU A 409 16.93 2.21 15.78
CA GLU A 409 17.20 2.25 17.22
C GLU A 409 16.39 1.21 17.98
N ALA A 410 15.13 1.01 17.62
CA ALA A 410 14.27 -0.01 18.26
C ALA A 410 14.80 -1.42 18.01
N LEU A 411 15.23 -1.73 16.79
CA LEU A 411 15.87 -3.00 16.44
C LEU A 411 17.17 -3.19 17.22
N ALA A 412 18.03 -2.17 17.27
CA ALA A 412 19.28 -2.23 18.03
C ALA A 412 19.02 -2.49 19.52
N ALA A 413 18.08 -1.77 20.12
CA ALA A 413 17.72 -1.92 21.53
C ALA A 413 17.15 -3.32 21.84
N VAL A 414 16.30 -3.87 20.97
CA VAL A 414 15.72 -5.21 21.15
C VAL A 414 16.75 -6.33 21.07
N PHE A 415 17.75 -6.23 20.19
CA PHE A 415 18.70 -7.32 19.94
C PHE A 415 20.02 -7.19 20.70
N THR A 416 20.41 -5.98 21.10
CA THR A 416 21.68 -5.75 21.81
C THR A 416 21.51 -5.33 23.27
N GLY A 417 20.29 -4.95 23.67
CA GLY A 417 20.04 -4.30 24.96
C GLY A 417 20.63 -2.90 25.10
N ALA A 418 21.34 -2.40 24.08
CA ALA A 418 21.88 -1.05 24.05
C ALA A 418 20.86 -0.10 23.43
N VAL A 419 20.37 0.85 24.22
CA VAL A 419 19.73 2.05 23.68
C VAL A 419 20.82 2.84 22.97
N VAL A 420 20.81 2.85 21.64
CA VAL A 420 21.68 3.72 20.86
C VAL A 420 21.12 5.14 21.02
N THR A 421 21.57 5.83 22.06
CA THR A 421 21.31 7.27 22.16
C THR A 421 22.08 7.94 21.03
N THR A 422 21.35 8.49 20.05
CA THR A 422 21.92 9.53 19.19
C THR A 422 22.34 10.68 20.11
N PRO A 423 23.62 11.08 20.16
CA PRO A 423 24.03 12.18 21.01
C PRO A 423 23.34 13.48 20.53
N PRO A 424 22.79 14.30 21.43
CA PRO A 424 22.55 15.71 21.10
C PRO A 424 23.91 16.34 20.76
N ALA A 425 23.92 17.29 19.83
CA ALA A 425 25.12 18.04 19.47
C ALA A 425 25.85 18.54 20.75
N PRO A 426 27.16 18.35 20.87
CA PRO A 426 27.85 18.57 22.14
C PRO A 426 28.02 20.08 22.42
N PRO A 427 27.72 20.56 23.64
CA PRO A 427 28.53 21.59 24.25
C PRO A 427 29.84 20.98 24.75
N THR A 428 30.90 21.77 24.64
CA THR A 428 32.29 21.43 24.92
C THR A 428 32.59 20.96 26.34
N THR A 429 33.53 20.01 26.39
CA THR A 429 34.52 19.68 27.44
C THR A 429 34.06 19.01 28.75
N GLY A 430 34.61 17.80 28.98
CA GLY A 430 34.75 17.17 30.29
C GLY A 430 34.82 15.64 30.24
N THR A 431 36.02 15.06 30.14
CA THR A 431 36.30 13.60 30.20
C THR A 431 35.96 13.02 31.58
N PRO A 432 35.51 11.75 31.66
CA PRO A 432 36.38 10.76 32.32
C PRO A 432 36.49 9.42 31.59
N ALA A 433 37.63 8.77 31.85
CA ALA A 433 38.17 7.60 31.18
C ALA A 433 37.43 6.30 31.51
N THR A 434 36.72 5.71 30.54
CA THR A 434 36.45 4.26 30.48
C THR A 434 36.07 3.86 29.03
N SER A 435 36.97 3.95 28.05
CA SER A 435 36.59 3.57 26.66
C SER A 435 37.68 2.98 25.78
N THR A 436 38.94 2.87 26.19
CA THR A 436 40.01 2.43 25.28
C THR A 436 39.83 0.99 24.78
N ALA A 437 39.26 0.10 25.59
CA ALA A 437 38.99 -1.28 25.17
C ALA A 437 37.78 -1.38 24.21
N ILE A 438 36.74 -0.56 24.43
CA ILE A 438 35.52 -0.56 23.60
C ILE A 438 35.79 0.16 22.27
N ALA A 439 36.55 1.26 22.28
CA ALA A 439 36.97 1.97 21.08
C ALA A 439 37.81 1.08 20.14
N ASN A 440 38.66 0.23 20.71
CA ASN A 440 39.43 -0.74 19.94
C ASN A 440 38.51 -1.81 19.31
N LEU A 441 37.54 -2.34 20.06
CA LEU A 441 36.57 -3.32 19.51
C LEU A 441 35.65 -2.73 18.44
N VAL A 442 35.27 -1.45 18.56
CA VAL A 442 34.48 -0.74 17.54
C VAL A 442 35.32 -0.50 16.29
N ASN A 443 36.59 -0.10 16.43
CA ASN A 443 37.51 0.03 15.30
C ASN A 443 37.76 -1.31 14.60
N ASP A 444 37.85 -2.41 15.35
CA ASP A 444 37.96 -3.75 14.79
C ASP A 444 36.69 -4.15 14.03
N ALA A 445 35.50 -3.87 14.58
CA ALA A 445 34.22 -4.16 13.92
C ALA A 445 34.05 -3.34 12.61
N VAL A 446 34.41 -2.06 12.62
CA VAL A 446 34.40 -1.20 11.42
C VAL A 446 35.42 -1.71 10.39
N THR A 447 36.59 -2.15 10.84
CA THR A 447 37.61 -2.73 9.96
C THR A 447 37.11 -4.03 9.32
N HIS A 448 36.43 -4.90 10.07
CA HIS A 448 35.84 -6.13 9.54
C HIS A 448 34.68 -5.86 8.58
N TYR A 449 33.82 -4.87 8.87
CA TYR A 449 32.75 -4.44 7.98
C TYR A 449 33.29 -3.90 6.65
N ASN A 450 34.33 -3.06 6.69
CA ASN A 450 34.97 -2.53 5.48
C ASN A 450 35.65 -3.63 4.66
N LYS A 451 36.32 -4.59 5.32
CA LYS A 451 36.87 -5.78 4.64
C LYS A 451 35.77 -6.62 3.97
N ALA A 452 34.62 -6.77 4.62
CA ALA A 452 33.47 -7.48 4.04
C ALA A 452 32.88 -6.74 2.83
N GLN A 453 32.76 -5.41 2.90
CA GLN A 453 32.34 -4.56 1.79
C GLN A 453 33.31 -4.62 0.60
N ASP A 454 34.62 -4.62 0.85
CA ASP A 454 35.64 -4.72 -0.20
C ASP A 454 35.70 -6.13 -0.80
N ALA A 455 35.50 -7.18 0.01
CA ALA A 455 35.33 -8.56 -0.47
C ALA A 455 34.08 -8.68 -1.35
N LEU A 456 32.98 -8.02 -0.99
CA LEU A 456 31.74 -7.99 -1.77
C LEU A 456 31.95 -7.26 -3.11
N LYS A 457 32.71 -6.16 -3.13
CA LYS A 457 33.06 -5.41 -4.34
C LYS A 457 34.01 -6.19 -5.25
N THR A 458 35.00 -6.88 -4.70
CA THR A 458 35.93 -7.73 -5.47
C THR A 458 35.24 -8.97 -6.02
N TRP A 459 34.32 -9.59 -5.27
CA TRP A 459 33.46 -10.65 -5.77
C TRP A 459 32.53 -10.18 -6.91
N LYS A 460 31.98 -8.97 -6.82
CA LYS A 460 31.20 -8.37 -7.92
C LYS A 460 32.06 -8.06 -9.16
N ARG A 461 33.36 -7.80 -9.00
CA ARG A 461 34.30 -7.60 -10.12
C ARG A 461 34.76 -8.91 -10.76
N SER A 462 34.97 -9.99 -10.00
CA SER A 462 35.40 -11.29 -10.55
C SER A 462 34.32 -12.04 -11.32
N LYS A 463 33.04 -11.67 -11.15
CA LYS A 463 31.89 -12.18 -11.95
C LYS A 463 31.61 -11.37 -13.23
N ARG A 464 32.43 -10.38 -13.56
CA ARG A 464 32.27 -9.52 -14.75
C ARG A 464 33.31 -9.79 -15.86
N ILE A 465 33.99 -10.93 -15.81
CA ILE A 465 34.83 -11.47 -16.91
C ILE A 465 34.15 -12.72 -17.44
#